data_AF-A0A1X0RZD8-F1
#
_entry.id   AF-A0A1X0RZD8-F1
#
_cell.length_a   1.000
_cell.length_b   1.000
_cell.length_c   1.000
_cell.angle_alpha   90.00
_cell.angle_beta   90.00
_cell.angle_gamma   90.00
#
_symmetry.space_group_name_H-M   'P 1'
#
loop_
_entity.id
_entity.type
_entity.pdbx_description
1 polymer ?
#
loop_
_entity_poly.entity_id
_entity_poly.type
_entity_poly.pdbx_seq_one_letter_code
_entity_poly.pdbx_strand_id
1 'polypeptide(L)'
;EFLASLVTHQYVHVQTKARVSVGQLRSHLCKLDINNKPILDIHYPTHSVVALLVHNDYESGQKFHFQKFKIRTKDDFNPCDGPILMDPKYEHRSKEERDGFALMHRSDCTKKTLNYMRVLVKATVVRYFYKVGLANLFLMKTFLLK
;
A
#
# COMPACT_ATOMS: atom_id res chain seq x y z
N GLU A 1 12.35 13.64 15.66
CA GLU A 1 12.97 13.63 14.31
C GLU A 1 13.72 12.34 13.96
N PHE A 2 14.27 11.57 14.92
CA PHE A 2 15.00 10.31 14.63
C PHE A 2 14.14 9.10 14.16
N LEU A 3 12.81 9.14 14.34
CA LEU A 3 11.89 8.06 13.91
C LEU A 3 11.37 8.21 12.47
N ALA A 4 11.65 9.34 11.82
CA ALA A 4 11.33 9.55 10.41
C ALA A 4 12.33 8.83 9.50
N SER A 5 13.60 8.69 9.92
CA SER A 5 14.65 8.06 9.10
C SER A 5 14.59 6.52 9.05
N LEU A 6 13.72 5.88 9.85
CA LEU A 6 13.57 4.42 9.88
C LEU A 6 12.47 3.88 8.96
N VAL A 7 11.59 4.75 8.47
CA VAL A 7 10.62 4.36 7.44
C VAL A 7 11.28 4.65 6.11
N THR A 8 11.67 3.60 5.39
CA THR A 8 12.26 3.71 4.07
C THR A 8 11.26 3.45 2.97
N HIS A 9 10.06 2.97 3.30
CA HIS A 9 9.04 2.62 2.34
C HIS A 9 7.67 3.08 2.83
N GLN A 10 6.80 3.42 1.89
CA GLN A 10 5.43 3.78 2.19
C GLN A 10 4.48 3.43 1.05
N TYR A 11 3.22 3.21 1.39
CA TYR A 11 2.15 3.20 0.40
C TYR A 11 1.76 4.63 0.04
N VAL A 12 1.80 4.92 -1.25
CA VAL A 12 1.17 6.11 -1.82
C VAL A 12 -0.18 5.72 -2.40
N HIS A 13 -1.23 6.36 -1.93
CA HIS A 13 -2.59 6.14 -2.40
C HIS A 13 -2.92 7.11 -3.52
N VAL A 14 -3.19 6.57 -4.71
CA VAL A 14 -3.50 7.34 -5.91
C VAL A 14 -4.95 7.09 -6.30
N GLN A 15 -5.71 8.17 -6.53
CA GLN A 15 -7.08 8.07 -6.98
C GLN A 15 -7.13 7.63 -8.45
N THR A 16 -7.95 6.63 -8.74
CA THR A 16 -8.18 6.10 -10.09
C THR A 16 -9.67 6.15 -10.42
N LYS A 17 -10.01 6.48 -11.67
CA LYS A 17 -11.42 6.47 -12.10
C LYS A 17 -12.02 5.08 -12.11
N ALA A 18 -11.22 4.08 -12.46
CA ALA A 18 -11.61 2.69 -12.52
C ALA A 18 -10.41 1.80 -12.20
N ARG A 19 -10.70 0.58 -11.75
CA ARG A 19 -9.68 -0.47 -11.62
C ARG A 19 -9.20 -0.89 -13.00
N VAL A 20 -7.89 -0.94 -13.17
CA VAL A 20 -7.23 -1.48 -14.37
C VAL A 20 -6.36 -2.65 -13.96
N SER A 21 -5.94 -3.49 -14.92
CA SER A 21 -4.99 -4.56 -14.60
C SER A 21 -3.64 -3.96 -14.16
N VAL A 22 -2.88 -4.68 -13.34
CA VAL A 22 -1.56 -4.23 -12.88
C VAL A 22 -0.62 -3.94 -14.06
N GLY A 23 -0.69 -4.75 -15.13
CA GLY A 23 0.08 -4.52 -16.35
C GLY A 23 -0.29 -3.20 -17.03
N GLN A 24 -1.60 -2.93 -17.20
CA GLN A 24 -2.08 -1.67 -17.77
C GLN A 24 -1.69 -0.48 -16.89
N LEU A 25 -1.77 -0.60 -15.57
CA LEU A 25 -1.36 0.47 -14.67
C LEU A 25 0.13 0.79 -14.85
N ARG A 26 1.00 -0.22 -14.90
CA ARG A 26 2.43 -0.03 -15.15
C ARG A 26 2.68 0.63 -16.50
N SER A 27 1.95 0.24 -17.55
CA SER A 27 2.00 0.89 -18.86
C SER A 27 1.56 2.36 -18.81
N HIS A 28 0.49 2.68 -18.08
CA HIS A 28 0.02 4.06 -17.91
C HIS A 28 1.05 4.92 -17.16
N LEU A 29 1.61 4.40 -16.07
CA LEU A 29 2.68 5.07 -15.34
C LEU A 29 3.91 5.31 -16.23
N CYS A 30 4.28 4.33 -17.05
CA CYS A 30 5.41 4.47 -17.97
C CYS A 30 5.15 5.55 -19.04
N LYS A 31 3.91 5.65 -19.57
CA LYS A 31 3.52 6.69 -20.53
C LYS A 31 3.54 8.09 -19.92
N LEU A 32 3.37 8.19 -18.60
CA LEU A 32 3.48 9.43 -17.83
C LEU A 32 4.92 9.69 -17.37
N ASP A 33 5.92 9.00 -17.94
CA ASP A 33 7.33 9.18 -17.57
C ASP A 33 7.59 8.94 -16.06
N ILE A 34 6.74 8.12 -15.43
CA ILE A 34 6.92 7.70 -14.03
C ILE A 34 7.70 6.38 -14.06
N ASN A 35 8.85 6.36 -13.38
CA ASN A 35 9.65 5.15 -13.30
C ASN A 35 8.91 4.08 -12.51
N ASN A 36 8.70 2.92 -13.14
CA ASN A 36 8.02 1.79 -12.53
C ASN A 36 8.94 0.91 -11.68
N LYS A 37 10.27 1.04 -11.83
CA LYS A 37 11.28 0.21 -11.13
C LYS A 37 11.22 0.34 -9.60
N PRO A 38 10.99 1.53 -9.01
CA PRO A 38 10.94 1.70 -7.56
C PRO A 38 9.62 1.24 -6.92
N ILE A 39 8.61 0.90 -7.74
CA ILE A 39 7.32 0.43 -7.25
C ILE A 39 7.43 -1.06 -6.94
N LEU A 40 7.50 -1.36 -5.65
CA LEU A 40 7.68 -2.71 -5.10
C LEU A 40 6.41 -3.53 -5.13
N ASP A 41 5.27 -2.91 -4.87
CA ASP A 41 3.96 -3.55 -4.85
C ASP A 41 2.87 -2.61 -5.37
N ILE A 42 1.86 -3.20 -6.00
CA ILE A 42 0.69 -2.49 -6.53
C ILE A 42 -0.54 -3.23 -6.02
N HIS A 43 -1.33 -2.55 -5.19
CA HIS A 43 -2.50 -3.14 -4.57
C HIS A 43 -3.73 -2.24 -4.74
N TYR A 44 -4.90 -2.84 -4.91
CA TYR A 44 -6.17 -2.11 -4.99
C TYR A 44 -6.95 -2.25 -3.69
N PRO A 45 -6.82 -1.31 -2.74
CA PRO A 45 -7.61 -1.32 -1.51
C PRO A 45 -9.11 -1.14 -1.78
N THR A 46 -9.47 -0.36 -2.80
CA THR A 46 -10.84 -0.16 -3.28
C THR A 46 -10.85 -0.02 -4.80
N HIS A 47 -12.03 0.10 -5.41
CA HIS A 47 -12.18 0.20 -6.87
C HIS A 47 -11.61 1.51 -7.45
N SER A 48 -11.55 2.58 -6.66
CA SER A 48 -11.18 3.93 -7.08
C SER A 48 -9.86 4.43 -6.49
N VAL A 49 -9.10 3.56 -5.82
CA VAL A 49 -7.80 3.89 -5.23
C VAL A 49 -6.84 2.76 -5.50
N VAL A 50 -5.65 3.11 -5.97
CA VAL A 50 -4.50 2.19 -6.03
C VAL A 50 -3.49 2.59 -4.97
N ALA A 51 -2.95 1.61 -4.26
CA ALA A 51 -1.86 1.75 -3.32
C ALA A 51 -0.57 1.28 -4.02
N LEU A 52 0.41 2.18 -4.09
CA LEU A 52 1.72 1.92 -4.68
C LEU A 52 2.75 1.89 -3.54
N LEU A 53 3.41 0.75 -3.32
CA LEU A 53 4.48 0.67 -2.33
C LEU A 53 5.78 1.17 -2.96
N VAL A 54 6.35 2.23 -2.40
CA VAL A 54 7.54 2.89 -2.95
C VAL A 54 8.56 3.17 -1.86
N HIS A 55 9.82 3.28 -2.25
CA HIS A 55 10.90 3.75 -1.36
C HIS A 55 10.83 5.27 -1.18
N ASN A 56 11.12 5.76 0.02
CA ASN A 56 11.02 7.17 0.39
C ASN A 56 12.02 8.06 -0.36
N ASP A 57 13.22 7.57 -0.66
CA ASP A 57 14.18 8.28 -1.53
C ASP A 57 13.63 8.55 -2.95
N TYR A 58 12.57 7.84 -3.35
CA TYR A 58 11.90 8.04 -4.62
C TYR A 58 10.64 8.91 -4.51
N GLU A 59 10.19 9.23 -3.29
CA GLU A 59 8.96 9.96 -3.02
C GLU A 59 9.02 11.39 -3.58
N SER A 60 10.15 12.10 -3.44
CA SER A 60 10.28 13.49 -3.86
C SER A 60 10.14 13.65 -5.38
N GLY A 61 10.81 12.80 -6.16
CA GLY A 61 10.66 12.74 -7.61
C GLY A 61 9.26 12.29 -8.03
N GLN A 62 8.71 11.27 -7.37
CA GLN A 62 7.40 10.74 -7.73
C GLN A 62 6.25 11.72 -7.42
N LYS A 63 6.30 12.43 -6.29
CA LYS A 63 5.35 13.49 -5.95
C LYS A 63 5.41 14.63 -6.96
N PHE A 64 6.60 15.01 -7.42
CA PHE A 64 6.75 15.98 -8.51
C PHE A 64 6.06 15.51 -9.80
N HIS A 65 6.26 14.26 -10.21
CA HIS A 65 5.56 13.71 -11.38
C HIS A 65 4.03 13.64 -11.17
N PHE A 66 3.56 13.18 -10.01
CA PHE A 66 2.14 13.15 -9.69
C PHE A 66 1.51 14.54 -9.75
N GLN A 67 2.18 15.56 -9.19
CA GLN A 67 1.74 16.96 -9.31
C GLN A 67 1.75 17.45 -10.76
N LYS A 68 2.84 17.18 -11.50
CA LYS A 68 2.98 17.55 -12.93
C LYS A 68 1.83 17.00 -13.77
N PHE A 69 1.42 15.75 -13.54
CA PHE A 69 0.33 15.09 -14.26
C PHE A 69 -1.04 15.25 -13.59
N LYS A 70 -1.15 16.10 -12.55
CA LYS A 70 -2.39 16.35 -11.79
C LYS A 70 -3.03 15.05 -11.26
N ILE A 71 -2.21 14.06 -10.94
CA ILE A 71 -2.63 12.83 -10.30
C ILE A 71 -2.97 13.16 -8.85
N ARG A 72 -4.20 12.86 -8.44
CA ARG A 72 -4.68 13.09 -7.07
C ARG A 72 -4.19 11.98 -6.16
N THR A 73 -3.35 12.33 -5.18
CA THR A 73 -3.02 11.44 -4.07
C THR A 73 -4.05 11.59 -2.96
N LYS A 74 -4.25 10.53 -2.17
CA LYS A 74 -5.20 10.50 -1.05
C LYS A 74 -4.44 10.22 0.24
N ASP A 75 -3.93 11.28 0.84
CA ASP A 75 -3.03 11.18 2.00
C ASP A 75 -3.76 10.69 3.27
N ASP A 76 -5.05 11.04 3.42
CA ASP A 76 -5.90 10.62 4.55
C ASP A 76 -6.61 9.27 4.33
N PHE A 77 -6.13 8.44 3.39
CA PHE A 77 -6.76 7.15 3.12
C PHE A 77 -6.32 6.09 4.12
N ASN A 78 -7.22 5.62 4.97
CA ASN A 78 -6.97 4.45 5.82
C ASN A 78 -7.49 3.17 5.15
N PRO A 79 -6.61 2.27 4.66
CA PRO A 79 -7.00 1.02 3.99
C PRO A 79 -7.73 0.00 4.88
N CYS A 80 -7.75 0.21 6.19
CA CYS A 80 -8.41 -0.64 7.19
C CYS A 80 -9.77 -0.10 7.63
N ASP A 81 -10.28 0.96 7.01
CA ASP A 81 -11.62 1.47 7.28
C ASP A 81 -12.69 0.50 6.75
N GLY A 82 -13.60 0.09 7.62
CA GLY A 82 -14.72 -0.81 7.33
C GLY A 82 -15.62 -0.38 6.17
N PRO A 83 -15.91 0.92 5.96
CA PRO A 83 -16.62 1.42 4.78
C PRO A 83 -15.96 1.10 3.43
N ILE A 84 -14.67 0.77 3.40
CA ILE A 84 -13.97 0.35 2.17
C ILE A 84 -14.45 -1.02 1.69
N LEU A 85 -14.88 -1.88 2.62
CA LEU A 85 -15.47 -3.17 2.29
C LEU A 85 -16.87 -2.95 1.70
N MET A 86 -16.94 -2.94 0.36
CA MET A 86 -18.19 -2.78 -0.40
C MET A 86 -18.89 -4.11 -0.71
N ASP A 87 -18.46 -5.20 -0.07
CA ASP A 87 -19.09 -6.51 -0.26
C ASP A 87 -20.44 -6.56 0.48
N PRO A 88 -21.55 -6.87 -0.19
CA PRO A 88 -22.88 -6.94 0.42
C PRO A 88 -22.95 -7.84 1.66
N LYS A 89 -22.08 -8.85 1.78
CA LYS A 89 -22.03 -9.72 2.98
C LYS A 89 -21.74 -8.97 4.29
N TYR A 90 -21.17 -7.77 4.20
CA TYR A 90 -20.81 -6.94 5.34
C TYR A 90 -21.76 -5.76 5.57
N GLU A 91 -22.82 -5.63 4.76
CA GLU A 91 -23.72 -4.47 4.82
C GLU A 91 -24.42 -4.34 6.18
N HIS A 92 -24.79 -5.47 6.79
CA HIS A 92 -25.46 -5.51 8.10
C HIS A 92 -24.51 -5.53 9.31
N ARG A 93 -23.19 -5.41 9.08
CA ARG A 93 -22.18 -5.47 10.15
C ARG A 93 -21.94 -4.11 10.77
N SER A 94 -21.59 -4.09 12.05
CA SER A 94 -21.19 -2.84 12.73
C SER A 94 -19.92 -2.28 12.09
N LYS A 95 -19.64 -0.99 12.32
CA LYS A 95 -18.41 -0.37 11.82
C LYS A 95 -17.17 -1.08 12.38
N GLU A 96 -17.18 -1.42 13.66
CA GLU A 96 -16.08 -2.07 14.37
C GLU A 96 -15.81 -3.47 13.81
N GLU A 97 -16.86 -4.25 13.55
CA GLU A 97 -16.73 -5.56 12.91
C GLU A 97 -16.11 -5.42 11.51
N ARG A 98 -16.57 -4.43 10.73
CA ARG A 98 -16.05 -4.17 9.38
C ARG A 98 -14.60 -3.71 9.39
N ASP A 99 -14.21 -2.84 10.33
CA ASP A 99 -12.83 -2.40 10.53
C ASP A 99 -11.94 -3.63 10.83
N GLY A 100 -12.42 -4.54 11.69
CA GLY A 100 -11.75 -5.82 11.98
C GLY A 100 -11.56 -6.71 10.74
N PHE A 101 -12.61 -6.86 9.92
CA PHE A 101 -12.50 -7.63 8.67
C PHE A 101 -11.56 -6.97 7.67
N ALA A 102 -11.55 -5.64 7.57
CA ALA A 102 -10.67 -4.90 6.67
C ALA A 102 -9.21 -5.08 7.07
N LEU A 103 -8.92 -5.00 8.38
CA LEU A 103 -7.60 -5.27 8.94
C LEU A 103 -7.13 -6.71 8.67
N MET A 104 -8.03 -7.70 8.83
CA MET A 104 -7.71 -9.11 8.55
C MET A 104 -7.35 -9.32 7.08
N HIS A 105 -8.18 -8.86 6.15
CA HIS A 105 -7.90 -8.95 4.71
C HIS A 105 -6.59 -8.26 4.35
N ARG A 106 -6.33 -7.09 4.96
CA ARG A 106 -5.10 -6.35 4.72
C ARG A 106 -3.88 -7.10 5.22
N SER A 107 -3.96 -7.70 6.41
CA SER A 107 -2.88 -8.49 7.00
C SER A 107 -2.52 -9.69 6.10
N ASP A 108 -3.53 -10.36 5.53
CA ASP A 108 -3.32 -11.47 4.60
C ASP A 108 -2.68 -11.02 3.28
N CYS A 109 -3.11 -9.89 2.72
CA CYS A 109 -2.48 -9.30 1.54
C CYS A 109 -1.03 -8.92 1.84
N THR A 110 -0.77 -8.26 2.96
CA THR A 110 0.59 -7.92 3.44
C THR A 110 1.47 -9.15 3.51
N LYS A 111 0.99 -10.24 4.13
CA LYS A 111 1.74 -11.49 4.24
C LYS A 111 2.09 -12.08 2.86
N LYS A 112 1.15 -12.05 1.91
CA LYS A 112 1.39 -12.48 0.52
C LYS A 112 2.46 -11.62 -0.15
N THR A 113 2.31 -10.29 -0.10
CA THR A 113 3.28 -9.34 -0.66
C THR A 113 4.69 -9.61 -0.12
N LEU A 114 4.83 -9.78 1.19
CA LEU A 114 6.12 -10.07 1.83
C LEU A 114 6.74 -11.40 1.38
N ASN A 115 5.95 -12.42 1.06
CA ASN A 115 6.48 -13.69 0.56
C ASN A 115 7.18 -13.53 -0.80
N TYR A 116 6.66 -12.66 -1.67
CA TYR A 116 7.23 -12.42 -3.01
C TYR A 116 8.39 -11.44 -3.03
N MET A 117 8.56 -10.63 -1.97
CA MET A 117 9.67 -9.67 -1.88
C MET A 117 11.03 -10.34 -1.68
N ARG A 118 12.07 -9.73 -2.26
CA ARG A 118 13.48 -10.09 -2.02
C ARG A 118 13.84 -9.85 -0.55
N VAL A 119 14.69 -10.70 0.00
CA VAL A 119 15.10 -10.70 1.43
C VAL A 119 15.54 -9.31 1.91
N LEU A 120 16.42 -8.63 1.16
CA LEU A 120 16.97 -7.31 1.54
C LEU A 120 15.90 -6.22 1.69
N VAL A 121 14.85 -6.27 0.86
CA VAL A 121 13.75 -5.30 0.88
C VAL A 121 12.69 -5.68 1.92
N LYS A 122 12.55 -6.97 2.19
CA LYS A 122 11.54 -7.52 3.09
C LYS A 122 11.67 -6.95 4.50
N ALA A 123 12.89 -6.90 5.04
CA ALA A 123 13.13 -6.45 6.41
C ALA A 123 12.65 -5.00 6.65
N THR A 124 12.90 -4.11 5.70
CA THR A 124 12.52 -2.70 5.80
C THR A 124 11.02 -2.50 5.60
N VAL A 125 10.43 -3.20 4.62
CA VAL A 125 8.98 -3.15 4.36
C VAL A 125 8.17 -3.73 5.53
N VAL A 126 8.62 -4.82 6.14
CA VAL A 126 8.00 -5.41 7.33
C VAL A 126 7.94 -4.42 8.49
N ARG A 127 9.03 -3.69 8.74
CA ARG A 127 9.08 -2.66 9.78
C ARG A 127 8.09 -1.53 9.50
N TYR A 128 7.98 -1.11 8.25
CA TYR A 128 6.95 -0.15 7.83
C TYR A 128 5.55 -0.69 8.12
N PHE A 129 5.21 -1.90 7.68
CA PHE A 129 3.90 -2.50 7.91
C PHE A 129 3.57 -2.66 9.39
N TYR A 130 4.54 -3.01 10.23
CA TYR A 130 4.35 -3.02 11.67
C TYR A 130 4.02 -1.63 12.23
N LYS A 131 4.76 -0.60 11.80
CA LYS A 131 4.54 0.78 12.24
C LYS A 131 3.15 1.32 11.87
N VAL A 132 2.65 0.98 10.67
CA VAL A 132 1.32 1.40 10.21
C VAL A 132 0.19 0.45 10.63
N GLY A 133 0.48 -0.54 11.49
CA GLY A 133 -0.53 -1.47 12.01
C GLY A 133 -1.03 -2.51 10.99
N LEU A 134 -0.36 -2.66 9.85
CA LEU A 134 -0.70 -3.64 8.80
C LEU A 134 -0.07 -5.02 9.01
N ALA A 135 0.88 -5.13 9.95
CA ALA A 135 1.48 -6.38 10.37
C ALA A 135 1.58 -6.42 11.90
N ASN A 136 1.37 -7.60 12.49
CA ASN A 136 1.58 -7.80 13.92
C ASN A 136 3.03 -8.20 14.23
N LEU A 137 3.38 -8.23 15.52
CA LEU A 137 4.72 -8.58 15.99
C LEU A 137 5.14 -10.01 15.55
N PHE A 138 4.18 -10.93 15.45
CA PHE A 138 4.45 -12.30 15.00
C PHE A 138 4.92 -12.33 13.54
N LEU A 139 4.21 -11.65 12.64
CA LEU A 139 4.61 -11.50 11.23
C LEU A 139 5.97 -10.79 11.15
N MET A 140 6.17 -9.73 11.93
CA MET A 140 7.45 -9.03 11.95
C MET A 140 8.63 -9.95 12.31
N LYS A 141 8.52 -10.72 13.39
CA LYS A 141 9.56 -11.67 13.81
C LYS A 141 9.80 -12.77 12.76
N THR A 142 8.73 -13.30 12.18
CA THR A 142 8.79 -14.37 11.16
C THR A 142 9.63 -13.98 9.95
N PHE A 143 9.59 -12.71 9.54
CA PHE A 143 10.29 -12.23 8.34
C PHE A 143 11.60 -11.48 8.63
N LEU A 144 11.93 -11.21 9.90
CA LEU A 144 13.21 -10.62 10.31
C LEU A 144 14.23 -11.64 10.80
N LEU A 145 13.79 -12.85 11.19
CA LEU A 145 14.65 -13.91 11.76
C LEU A 145 14.92 -15.08 10.79
N LYS A 146 14.56 -14.92 9.51
CA LYS A 146 14.85 -15.86 8.42
C LYS A 146 15.73 -15.18 7.39
#